data_AF-A0A5K0ZWD0-F1
#
_entry.id   AF-A0A5K0ZWD0-F1
#
_cell.length_a   1.000
_cell.length_b   1.000
_cell.length_c   1.000
_cell.angle_alpha   90.00
_cell.angle_beta   90.00
_cell.angle_gamma   90.00
#
_symmetry.space_group_name_H-M   'P 1'
#
loop_
_entity.id
_entity.type
_entity.pdbx_description
1 polymer ?
#
loop_
_entity_poly.entity_id
_entity_poly.type
_entity_poly.pdbx_seq_one_letter_code
_entity_poly.pdbx_strand_id
1 'polypeptide(L)' 'FCLWIIGNGPTLMKSDSVWTSLVYDAKVRGCFFDVSHDKELVKAVNCGRNKANELLDSLLPGSRSISKAK' A
#
# COMPACT_ATOMS: atom_id res chain seq x y z
N PHE A 1 15.72 4.61 4.16
CA PHE A 1 14.80 4.22 3.09
C PHE A 1 13.95 3.06 3.59
N CYS A 2 12.63 3.15 3.47
CA CYS A 2 11.69 2.11 3.93
C CYS A 2 10.77 1.72 2.76
N LEU A 3 10.59 0.42 2.53
CA LEU A 3 9.66 -0.09 1.51
C LEU A 3 8.35 -0.50 2.18
N TRP A 4 7.24 0.09 1.73
CA TRP A 4 5.90 -0.21 2.24
C TRP A 4 5.05 -0.73 1.07
N ILE A 5 4.50 -1.93 1.21
CA ILE A 5 3.62 -2.57 0.22
C ILE A 5 2.22 -2.59 0.81
N ILE A 6 1.29 -1.88 0.16
CA ILE A 6 -0.11 -1.77 0.60
C ILE A 6 -0.99 -2.53 -0.40
N GLY A 7 -1.78 -3.48 0.07
CA GLY A 7 -2.68 -4.26 -0.78
C GLY A 7 -3.58 -5.22 0.01
N ASN A 8 -4.43 -5.95 -0.72
CA ASN A 8 -5.32 -6.95 -0.12
C ASN A 8 -4.53 -8.26 0.12
N GLY A 9 -4.15 -8.53 1.37
CA GLY A 9 -3.35 -9.70 1.74
C GLY A 9 -3.93 -11.04 1.27
N PRO A 10 -5.22 -11.36 1.54
CA PRO A 10 -5.89 -12.54 1.02
C PRO A 10 -5.83 -12.69 -0.50
N THR A 11 -6.03 -11.60 -1.25
CA THR A 11 -5.97 -11.62 -2.72
C THR A 11 -4.54 -11.86 -3.21
N LEU A 12 -3.56 -11.16 -2.63
CA LEU A 12 -2.15 -11.29 -3.00
C LEU A 12 -1.61 -12.70 -2.73
N MET A 13 -2.04 -13.31 -1.63
CA MET A 13 -1.67 -14.68 -1.27
C MET A 13 -2.29 -15.75 -2.19
N LYS A 14 -3.41 -15.44 -2.86
CA LYS A 14 -4.09 -16.33 -3.81
C LYS A 14 -3.72 -16.04 -5.28
N SER A 15 -2.78 -15.14 -5.52
CA SER A 15 -2.42 -14.72 -6.87
C SER A 15 -1.50 -15.70 -7.61
N ASP A 16 -1.04 -16.77 -6.94
CA ASP A 16 -0.07 -17.75 -7.43
C ASP A 16 1.13 -17.13 -8.16
N SER A 17 1.66 -16.06 -7.57
CA SER A 17 2.74 -15.26 -8.14
C SER A 17 3.81 -14.94 -7.09
N VAL A 18 4.79 -14.11 -7.44
CA VAL A 18 5.80 -13.60 -6.49
C VAL A 18 5.16 -12.97 -5.24
N TRP A 19 3.95 -12.42 -5.36
CA TRP A 19 3.20 -11.86 -4.23
C TRP A 19 2.84 -12.90 -3.17
N THR A 20 2.62 -14.16 -3.55
CA THR A 20 2.32 -15.23 -2.61
C THR A 20 3.51 -15.47 -1.67
N SER A 21 4.71 -15.63 -2.24
CA SER A 21 5.95 -15.80 -1.46
C SER A 21 6.27 -14.55 -0.64
N LEU A 22 6.06 -13.36 -1.20
CA LEU A 22 6.33 -12.10 -0.52
C LEU A 22 5.41 -11.89 0.70
N VAL A 23 4.11 -12.19 0.57
CA VAL A 23 3.17 -12.14 1.69
C VAL A 23 3.48 -13.21 2.73
N TYR A 24 3.88 -14.41 2.30
CA TYR A 24 4.29 -15.48 3.21
C TYR A 24 5.50 -15.06 4.05
N ASP A 25 6.56 -14.55 3.42
CA ASP A 25 7.76 -14.08 4.10
C ASP A 25 7.46 -12.92 5.06
N ALA A 26 6.59 -11.99 4.68
CA ALA A 26 6.17 -10.90 5.56
C ALA A 26 5.46 -11.43 6.82
N LYS A 27 4.64 -12.48 6.70
CA LYS A 27 3.99 -13.11 7.85
C LYS A 27 4.99 -13.85 8.74
N VAL A 28 5.91 -14.63 8.15
CA VAL A 28 6.94 -15.37 8.88
C VAL A 28 7.86 -14.43 9.68
N ARG A 29 8.19 -13.27 9.10
CA ARG A 29 9.04 -12.25 9.74
C ARG A 29 8.25 -11.33 10.69
N GLY A 30 6.94 -11.51 10.83
CA GLY A 30 6.08 -10.66 11.67
C GLY A 30 5.90 -9.22 11.15
N CYS A 31 6.16 -8.98 9.86
CA CYS A 31 6.07 -7.68 9.21
C CYS A 31 4.76 -7.49 8.42
N PHE A 32 3.77 -8.37 8.63
CA PHE A 32 2.46 -8.30 7.99
C PHE A 32 1.46 -7.64 8.95
N PHE A 33 0.96 -6.46 8.60
CA PHE A 33 0.09 -5.67 9.47
C PHE A 33 -1.25 -5.40 8.81
N ASP A 34 -2.32 -5.59 9.58
CA ASP A 34 -3.68 -5.26 9.14
C ASP A 34 -3.97 -3.78 9.38
N VAL A 35 -4.06 -3.05 8.28
CA VAL A 35 -4.34 -1.61 8.27
C VAL A 35 -5.80 -1.31 8.60
N SER A 36 -6.72 -2.27 8.60
CA SER A 36 -8.13 -2.01 8.91
C SER A 36 -8.40 -1.79 10.40
N HIS A 37 -7.53 -2.30 11.28
CA HIS A 37 -7.74 -2.27 12.73
C HIS A 37 -6.86 -1.24 13.46
N ASP A 38 -5.77 -0.77 12.84
CA ASP A 38 -4.80 0.10 13.49
C ASP A 38 -4.88 1.54 12.97
N LYS A 39 -5.48 2.43 13.79
CA LYS A 39 -5.70 3.85 13.45
C LYS A 39 -4.40 4.60 13.17
N GLU A 40 -3.31 4.25 13.83
CA GLU A 40 -2.01 4.90 13.62
C GLU A 40 -1.35 4.38 12.33
N LEU A 41 -1.54 3.10 12.01
CA LEU A 41 -1.10 2.54 10.72
C LEU A 41 -1.90 3.13 9.55
N VAL A 42 -3.21 3.34 9.71
CA VAL A 42 -4.06 4.04 8.73
C VAL A 42 -3.56 5.47 8.49
N LYS A 43 -3.19 6.19 9.57
CA LYS A 43 -2.62 7.54 9.45
C LYS A 43 -1.29 7.53 8.70
N ALA A 44 -0.39 6.61 9.04
CA ALA A 44 0.92 6.48 8.38
C ALA A 44 0.77 6.17 6.88
N VAL A 45 -0.10 5.21 6.54
CA VAL A 45 -0.42 4.86 5.15
C VAL A 45 -1.04 6.03 4.38
N ASN A 46 -1.97 6.76 5.00
CA ASN A 46 -2.56 7.95 4.38
C ASN A 46 -1.56 9.08 4.20
N CYS A 47 -0.66 9.28 5.16
CA CYS A 47 0.42 10.26 5.05
C CYS A 47 1.36 9.93 3.89
N GLY A 48 1.79 8.66 3.78
CA GLY A 48 2.61 8.20 2.65
C GLY A 48 1.91 8.36 1.30
N ARG A 49 0.62 7.99 1.23
CA ARG A 49 -0.20 8.19 0.01
C ARG A 49 -0.35 9.65 -0.37
N ASN A 50 -0.61 10.53 0.60
CA ASN A 50 -0.74 11.96 0.35
C ASN A 50 0.57 12.57 -0.12
N LYS A 51 1.70 12.16 0.47
CA LYS A 51 3.03 12.60 0.04
C LYS A 51 3.35 12.11 -1.38
N ALA A 52 2.99 10.87 -1.71
CA ALA A 52 3.14 10.36 -3.08
C ALA A 52 2.29 11.15 -4.08
N ASN A 53 1.05 11.51 -3.73
CA ASN A 53 0.20 12.36 -4.56
C ASN A 53 0.77 13.77 -4.73
N GLU A 54 1.24 14.40 -3.65
CA GLU A 54 1.90 15.72 -3.69
C GLU A 54 3.13 15.71 -4.59
N LEU A 55 3.95 14.64 -4.50
CA LEU A 55 5.09 14.44 -5.38
C LEU A 55 4.63 14.26 -6.84
N LEU A 56 3.60 13.45 -7.08
CA LEU A 56 3.05 13.25 -8.43
C LEU A 56 2.53 14.56 -9.02
N ASP A 57 1.79 15.36 -8.25
CA ASP A 57 1.26 16.66 -8.65
C ASP A 57 2.39 17.66 -8.95
N SER A 58 3.51 17.60 -8.22
CA SER A 58 4.69 18.43 -8.48
C SER A 58 5.47 18.01 -9.73
N LEU A 59 5.46 16.71 -10.06
CA LEU A 59 6.14 16.12 -11.23
C LEU A 59 5.31 16.26 -12.51
N LEU A 60 3.99 16.27 -12.39
CA LEU A 60 3.04 16.37 -13.50
C LEU A 60 1.91 17.35 -13.13
N PRO A 61 2.17 18.67 -13.16
CA PRO A 61 1.16 19.66 -12.86
C PRO A 61 0.02 19.56 -13.89
N GLY A 62 -1.08 18.91 -13.51
CA GLY A 62 -2.28 18.75 -14.36
C GLY A 62 -2.69 17.32 -14.74
N SER A 63 -2.00 16.27 -14.28
CA SER A 63 -2.49 14.89 -14.47
C SER A 63 -3.72 14.62 -13.60
N ARG A 64 -4.89 14.76 -14.23
CA ARG A 64 -6.23 14.58 -13.66
C ARG A 64 -6.35 13.25 -12.91
N SER A 65 -6.77 13.34 -11.65
CA SER A 65 -7.02 12.20 -10.78
C SER A 65 -7.96 11.19 -11.44
N ILE A 66 -7.50 9.93 -11.60
CA ILE A 66 -8.41 8.81 -11.87
C ILE A 66 -9.17 8.57 -10.56
N SER A 67 -10.24 9.32 -10.37
CA SER A 67 -11.15 9.20 -9.23
C SER A 67 -11.75 7.79 -9.20
N LYS A 68 -11.73 7.20 -8.01
CA LYS A 68 -12.39 5.94 -7.61
C LYS A 68 -13.65 5.63 -8.44
N ALA A 69 -13.65 4.47 -9.10
CA ALA A 69 -14.89 3.86 -9.55
C ALA A 69 -15.73 3.51 -8.31
N LYS A 70 -17.00 3.92 -8.37
CA LYS A 70 -18.06 3.75 -7.38
C LYS A 70 -18.44 2.28 -7.21
#